data_AF-A0A968T143-F1
#
_entry.id   AF-A0A968T143-F1
#
_cell.length_a   1.000
_cell.length_b   1.000
_cell.length_c   1.000
_cell.angle_alpha   90.00
_cell.angle_beta   90.00
_cell.angle_gamma   90.00
#
_symmetry.space_group_name_H-M   'P 1'
#
loop_
_entity.id
_entity.type
_entity.pdbx_description
1 polymer ?
#
loop_
_entity_poly.entity_id
_entity_poly.type
_entity_poly.pdbx_seq_one_letter_code
_entity_poly.pdbx_strand_id
1 'polypeptide(L)'
;MLILQRLFVFISLLVLSIRVFCGSPENAPSTKAPGSPYTLNNTPWADSVFNNLTLDERIAQLFMVAAFSNKDRKHEEEIANLVSKYNIGGIIFFRELL
;
A
#
# COMPACT_ATOMS: atom_id res chain seq x y z
N MET A 1 -56.09 24.58 8.80
CA MET A 1 -55.50 24.27 7.48
C MET A 1 -54.13 24.94 7.26
N LEU A 2 -53.97 26.24 7.55
CA LEU A 2 -52.72 27.00 7.33
C LEU A 2 -51.49 26.54 8.16
N ILE A 3 -51.67 26.11 9.41
CA ILE A 3 -50.57 25.60 10.26
C ILE A 3 -50.06 24.23 9.80
N LEU A 4 -50.96 23.35 9.33
CA LEU A 4 -50.59 22.00 8.87
C LEU A 4 -49.72 22.04 7.60
N GLN A 5 -50.01 22.97 6.69
CA GLN A 5 -49.21 23.17 5.48
C GLN A 5 -47.80 23.70 5.81
N ARG A 6 -47.68 24.60 6.79
CA ARG A 6 -46.38 25.12 7.26
C ARG A 6 -45.53 24.03 7.92
N LEU A 7 -46.16 23.13 8.68
CA LEU A 7 -45.49 21.98 9.30
C LEU A 7 -44.97 20.98 8.25
N PHE A 8 -45.77 20.69 7.22
CA PHE A 8 -45.38 19.79 6.14
C PHE A 8 -44.16 20.31 5.34
N VAL A 9 -44.14 21.62 5.05
CA VAL A 9 -43.00 22.27 4.37
C VAL A 9 -41.74 22.21 5.23
N PHE A 10 -41.86 22.39 6.55
CA PHE A 10 -40.73 22.33 7.47
C PHE A 10 -40.15 20.91 7.59
N ILE A 11 -41.02 19.88 7.66
CA ILE A 11 -40.61 18.47 7.69
C ILE A 11 -39.95 18.06 6.36
N SER A 12 -40.48 18.53 5.22
CA SER A 12 -39.88 18.29 3.90
C SER A 12 -38.48 18.90 3.78
N LEU A 13 -38.30 20.13 4.26
CA LEU A 13 -36.99 20.79 4.32
C LEU A 13 -36.01 20.08 5.24
N LEU A 14 -36.48 19.55 6.38
CA LEU A 14 -35.66 18.81 7.32
C LEU A 14 -35.25 17.42 6.77
N VAL A 15 -36.13 16.76 6.02
CA VAL A 15 -35.78 15.49 5.34
C VAL A 15 -34.80 15.72 4.20
N LEU A 16 -34.95 16.82 3.45
CA LEU A 16 -34.03 17.19 2.37
C LEU A 16 -32.62 17.51 2.89
N SER A 17 -32.51 18.20 4.03
CA SER A 17 -31.20 18.47 4.65
C SER A 17 -30.51 17.20 5.15
N ILE A 18 -31.25 16.23 5.69
CA ILE A 18 -30.71 14.91 6.08
C ILE A 18 -30.19 14.14 4.86
N ARG A 19 -30.90 14.20 3.72
CA ARG A 19 -30.46 13.53 2.47
C ARG A 19 -29.20 14.16 1.89
N VAL A 20 -29.04 15.47 1.99
CA VAL A 20 -27.83 16.19 1.57
C VAL A 20 -26.64 15.88 2.51
N PHE A 21 -26.89 15.65 3.80
CA PHE A 21 -25.82 15.46 4.78
C PHE A 21 -25.34 14.00 4.90
N CYS A 22 -26.12 13.00 4.48
CA CYS A 22 -25.77 11.58 4.64
C CYS A 22 -25.26 10.89 3.35
N GLY A 23 -25.24 11.60 2.21
CA GLY A 23 -24.66 11.11 0.97
C GLY A 23 -23.16 11.37 0.89
N SER A 24 -22.36 10.72 1.74
CA SER A 24 -20.90 10.72 1.53
C SER A 24 -20.57 9.83 0.34
N PRO A 25 -19.89 10.32 -0.71
CA PRO A 25 -19.33 9.46 -1.74
C PRO A 25 -18.18 8.65 -1.11
N GLU A 26 -18.45 7.40 -0.76
CA GLU A 26 -17.43 6.39 -0.46
C GLU A 26 -16.75 5.99 -1.76
N ASN A 27 -15.92 6.90 -2.31
CA ASN A 27 -14.84 6.69 -3.29
C ASN A 27 -14.21 8.04 -3.70
N ALA A 28 -14.00 8.95 -2.76
CA ALA A 28 -13.12 10.10 -2.99
C ALA A 28 -11.65 9.61 -3.01
N PRO A 29 -10.79 10.04 -3.96
CA PRO A 29 -9.36 9.84 -3.83
C PRO A 29 -8.95 10.51 -2.52
N SER A 30 -8.26 9.78 -1.64
CA SER A 30 -7.72 10.27 -0.37
C SER A 30 -7.21 11.71 -0.53
N THR A 31 -8.02 12.69 -0.10
CA THR A 31 -7.63 14.09 -0.07
C THR A 31 -6.65 14.22 1.07
N LYS A 32 -5.37 14.05 0.71
CA LYS A 32 -4.24 14.24 1.59
C LYS A 32 -4.38 15.61 2.27
N ALA A 33 -4.53 15.61 3.59
CA ALA A 33 -4.03 16.70 4.42
C ALA A 33 -2.59 17.03 3.96
N PRO A 34 -2.09 18.29 4.06
CA PRO A 34 -0.74 18.64 3.64
C PRO A 34 0.23 17.58 4.18
N GLY A 35 0.75 16.78 3.25
CA GLY A 35 1.12 15.40 3.53
C GLY A 35 2.18 15.35 4.61
N SER A 36 1.91 14.60 5.67
CA SER A 36 3.01 14.01 6.43
C SER A 36 3.97 13.38 5.39
N PRO A 37 5.29 13.57 5.49
CA PRO A 37 6.24 12.94 4.57
C PRO A 37 6.13 11.42 4.56
N TYR A 38 5.39 10.83 5.51
CA TYR A 38 5.06 9.41 5.62
C TYR A 38 3.71 9.02 5.01
N THR A 39 2.92 9.97 4.45
CA THR A 39 1.73 9.60 3.67
C THR A 39 2.18 9.00 2.35
N LEU A 40 2.35 7.67 2.35
CA LEU A 40 2.53 6.87 1.16
C LEU A 40 1.57 7.39 0.08
N ASN A 41 2.16 7.87 -1.00
CA ASN A 41 1.42 8.06 -2.24
C ASN A 41 0.83 6.71 -2.59
N ASN A 42 -0.43 6.65 -3.03
CA ASN A 42 -0.98 5.41 -3.55
C ASN A 42 0.05 4.86 -4.55
N THR A 43 0.54 3.65 -4.34
CA THR A 43 1.46 2.97 -5.25
C THR A 43 0.72 1.81 -5.93
N PRO A 44 -0.24 2.08 -6.85
CA PRO A 44 -0.96 1.02 -7.57
C PRO A 44 -0.05 -0.03 -8.20
N TRP A 45 1.18 0.37 -8.57
CA TRP A 45 2.18 -0.54 -9.10
C TRP A 45 2.70 -1.54 -8.04
N ALA A 46 3.05 -1.07 -6.84
CA ALA A 46 3.53 -1.97 -5.79
C ALA A 46 2.42 -2.95 -5.37
N ASP A 47 1.18 -2.45 -5.28
CA ASP A 47 0.01 -3.26 -4.95
C ASP A 47 -0.28 -4.30 -6.04
N SER A 48 -0.19 -3.93 -7.32
CA SER A 48 -0.41 -4.86 -8.43
C SER A 48 0.66 -5.95 -8.50
N VAL A 49 1.93 -5.58 -8.29
CA VAL A 49 3.03 -6.55 -8.22
C VAL A 49 2.84 -7.50 -7.04
N PHE A 50 2.58 -6.98 -5.84
CA PHE A 50 2.39 -7.79 -4.63
C PHE A 50 1.20 -8.75 -4.73
N ASN A 51 0.10 -8.30 -5.33
CA ASN A 51 -1.10 -9.11 -5.53
C ASN A 51 -0.87 -10.27 -6.51
N ASN A 52 0.09 -10.15 -7.42
CA ASN A 52 0.45 -11.21 -8.36
C ASN A 52 1.42 -12.27 -7.79
N LEU A 53 2.00 -12.03 -6.60
CA LEU A 53 2.91 -12.98 -5.95
C LEU A 53 2.15 -14.09 -5.20
N THR A 54 2.68 -15.31 -5.27
CA THR A 54 2.30 -16.42 -4.39
C THR A 54 2.71 -16.15 -2.94
N LEU A 55 2.16 -16.89 -1.97
CA LEU A 55 2.53 -16.75 -0.56
C LEU A 55 4.03 -16.96 -0.34
N ASP A 56 4.61 -17.98 -0.98
CA ASP A 56 6.03 -18.31 -0.84
C ASP A 56 6.91 -17.20 -1.43
N GLU A 57 6.54 -16.62 -2.58
CA GLU A 57 7.25 -15.48 -3.15
C GLU A 57 7.16 -14.23 -2.27
N ARG A 58 6.01 -13.98 -1.64
CA ARG A 58 5.88 -12.88 -0.66
C ARG A 58 6.78 -13.07 0.54
N ILE A 59 6.87 -14.30 1.05
CA ILE A 59 7.77 -14.63 2.15
C ILE A 59 9.23 -14.49 1.70
N ALA A 60 9.55 -14.92 0.48
CA ALA A 60 10.88 -14.80 -0.11
C ALA A 60 11.38 -13.34 -0.19
N GLN A 61 10.47 -12.40 -0.49
CA GLN A 61 10.78 -10.97 -0.53
C GLN A 61 11.22 -10.39 0.83
N LEU A 62 10.96 -11.10 1.95
CA LEU A 62 11.38 -10.68 3.29
C LEU A 62 12.79 -11.15 3.66
N PHE A 63 13.37 -12.06 2.87
CA PHE A 63 14.73 -12.54 3.11
C PHE A 63 15.76 -11.69 2.39
N MET A 64 16.90 -11.50 3.07
CA MET A 64 18.08 -10.86 2.50
C MET A 64 19.32 -11.73 2.71
N VAL A 65 20.17 -11.81 1.70
CA VAL A 65 21.42 -12.58 1.74
C VAL A 65 22.62 -11.63 1.78
N ALA A 66 23.62 -11.98 2.59
CA ALA A 66 24.87 -11.23 2.67
C ALA A 66 25.82 -11.62 1.51
N ALA A 67 26.34 -10.64 0.79
CA ALA A 67 27.34 -10.81 -0.26
C ALA A 67 28.65 -10.13 0.16
N PHE A 68 29.73 -10.89 0.23
CA PHE A 68 31.05 -10.39 0.64
C PHE A 68 31.98 -10.21 -0.57
N SER A 69 32.57 -9.02 -0.71
CA SER A 69 33.39 -8.65 -1.88
C SER A 69 34.76 -9.34 -1.96
N ASN A 70 35.22 -9.99 -0.89
CA ASN A 70 36.54 -10.65 -0.82
C ASN A 70 36.45 -12.18 -1.01
N LYS A 71 35.27 -12.72 -1.29
CA LYS A 71 35.06 -14.15 -1.52
C LYS A 71 35.32 -14.50 -2.98
N ASP A 72 35.45 -15.81 -3.22
CA ASP A 72 35.73 -16.35 -4.54
C ASP A 72 34.47 -16.49 -5.40
N ARG A 73 34.66 -16.81 -6.68
CA ARG A 73 33.58 -17.01 -7.65
C ARG A 73 32.54 -18.03 -7.18
N LYS A 74 32.94 -19.02 -6.39
CA LYS A 74 32.03 -20.01 -5.83
C LYS A 74 30.97 -19.36 -4.94
N HIS A 75 31.36 -18.39 -4.12
CA HIS A 75 30.43 -17.64 -3.28
C HIS A 75 29.43 -16.82 -4.12
N GLU A 76 29.89 -16.18 -5.20
CA GLU A 76 29.00 -15.46 -6.13
C GLU A 76 27.98 -16.40 -6.78
N GLU A 77 28.42 -17.58 -7.22
CA GLU A 77 27.57 -18.60 -7.81
C GLU A 77 26.56 -19.16 -6.79
N GLU A 78 26.98 -19.37 -5.54
CA GLU A 78 26.09 -19.75 -4.44
C GLU A 78 24.99 -18.70 -4.20
N ILE A 79 25.34 -17.42 -4.14
CA ILE A 79 24.36 -16.34 -3.96
C ILE A 79 23.43 -16.24 -5.18
N ALA A 80 23.97 -16.31 -6.39
CA ALA A 80 23.17 -16.30 -7.61
C ALA A 80 22.17 -17.47 -7.66
N ASN A 81 22.59 -18.65 -7.18
CA ASN A 81 21.72 -19.81 -7.05
C ASN A 81 20.62 -19.58 -6.00
N LEU A 82 20.93 -18.95 -4.86
CA LEU A 82 19.93 -18.62 -3.84
C LEU A 82 18.89 -17.63 -4.37
N VAL A 83 19.33 -16.58 -5.07
CA VAL A 83 18.45 -15.57 -5.67
C VAL A 83 17.52 -16.20 -6.70
N SER A 84 18.06 -16.96 -7.64
CA SER A 84 17.27 -17.57 -8.72
C SER A 84 16.36 -18.70 -8.25
N LYS A 85 16.78 -19.49 -7.26
CA LYS A 85 15.98 -20.63 -6.78
C LYS A 85 14.89 -20.22 -5.80
N TYR A 86 15.13 -19.21 -4.97
CA TYR A 86 14.22 -18.85 -3.88
C TYR A 86 13.59 -17.46 -4.00
N ASN A 87 13.86 -16.68 -5.05
CA ASN A 87 13.31 -15.34 -5.27
C ASN A 87 13.56 -14.36 -4.09
N ILE A 88 14.79 -14.38 -3.57
CA ILE A 88 15.23 -13.55 -2.43
C ILE A 88 14.93 -12.07 -2.69
N GLY A 89 14.35 -11.38 -1.69
CA GLY A 89 13.95 -9.97 -1.81
C GLY A 89 15.08 -8.97 -1.85
N GLY A 90 16.26 -9.29 -1.31
CA GLY A 90 17.40 -8.37 -1.34
C GLY A 90 18.75 -9.00 -1.06
N ILE A 91 19.79 -8.24 -1.41
CA ILE A 91 21.19 -8.60 -1.16
C ILE A 91 21.83 -7.45 -0.39
N ILE A 92 22.54 -7.77 0.69
CA ILE A 92 23.31 -6.81 1.47
C ILE A 92 24.78 -7.03 1.15
N PHE A 93 25.41 -6.04 0.50
CA PHE A 93 26.82 -6.09 0.19
C PHE A 93 27.66 -5.61 1.36
N PHE A 94 28.58 -6.45 1.80
CA PHE A 94 29.59 -6.12 2.78
C PHE A 94 30.96 -5.99 2.10
N ARG A 95 31.65 -4.89 2.39
CA ARG A 95 33.08 -4.78 2.17
C ARG A 95 33.77 -5.28 3.42
N GLU A 96 34.53 -6.36 3.32
CA GLU A 96 35.40 -6.76 4.42
C GLU A 96 36.49 -5.69 4.57
N LEU A 97 36.62 -5.16 5.79
CA LEU A 97 37.71 -4.27 6.17
C LEU A 97 38.68 -5.12 6.98
N LEU A 98 39.76 -5.53 6.31
CA LEU A 98 40.88 -6.40 6.72
C LEU A 98 40.73 -7.89 6.41
#